data_AF-A0A3E0QVG1-F1
#
_entry.id   AF-A0A3E0QVG1-F1
#
_cell.length_a   1.000
_cell.length_b   1.000
_cell.length_c   1.000
_cell.angle_alpha   90.00
_cell.angle_beta   90.00
_cell.angle_gamma   90.00
#
_symmetry.space_group_name_H-M   'P 1'
#
loop_
_entity.id
_entity.type
_entity.pdbx_description
1 polymer ?
#
loop_
_entity_poly.entity_id
_entity_poly.type
_entity_poly.pdbx_seq_one_letter_code
_entity_poly.pdbx_strand_id
1 'polypeptide(L)'
;MADTMGEVIHWPDYKFAEYCKSRYRVNRGVYNTIDVWLYEHGCRDIGERRRLILLFLAACSEQADEEDGKFLKFGKGGLTDRIRQYVFGARQAGSRLVH
;
A
#
# COMPACT_ATOMS: atom_id res chain seq x y z
N MET A 1 10.51 -18.27 -6.54
CA MET A 1 9.60 -18.74 -5.47
C MET A 1 8.57 -17.64 -5.27
N ALA A 2 7.29 -17.94 -5.45
CA ALA A 2 6.23 -16.97 -5.22
C ALA A 2 6.02 -16.87 -3.71
N ASP A 3 6.60 -15.83 -3.10
CA ASP A 3 6.44 -15.61 -1.66
C ASP A 3 4.98 -15.30 -1.36
N THR A 4 4.38 -16.07 -0.45
CA THR A 4 2.98 -15.87 -0.09
C THR A 4 2.85 -14.61 0.77
N MET A 5 1.73 -13.88 0.65
CA MET A 5 1.47 -12.67 1.44
C MET A 5 1.66 -12.89 2.96
N GLY A 6 1.41 -14.11 3.44
CA GLY A 6 1.60 -14.50 4.84
C GLY A 6 3.06 -14.60 5.29
N GLU A 7 4.00 -14.89 4.40
CA GLU A 7 5.43 -14.97 4.72
C GLU A 7 6.09 -13.59 4.66
N VAL A 8 5.72 -12.77 3.67
CA VAL A 8 6.29 -11.44 3.44
C VAL A 8 6.07 -10.51 4.64
N ILE A 9 4.91 -10.55 5.30
CA ILE A 9 4.63 -9.67 6.45
C ILE A 9 5.56 -9.91 7.65
N HIS A 10 6.17 -11.09 7.74
CA HIS A 10 7.09 -11.45 8.83
C HIS A 10 8.56 -11.17 8.48
N TRP A 11 8.84 -10.69 7.27
CA TRP A 11 10.20 -10.38 6.86
C TRP A 11 10.83 -9.26 7.69
N PRO A 12 12.17 -9.20 7.78
CA PRO A 12 12.87 -8.05 8.31
C PRO A 12 12.44 -6.75 7.62
N ASP A 13 12.41 -5.64 8.37
CA ASP A 13 11.87 -4.36 7.90
C ASP A 13 12.46 -3.90 6.55
N TYR A 14 13.79 -3.99 6.42
CA TYR A 14 14.48 -3.68 5.18
C TYR A 14 13.98 -4.53 3.99
N LYS A 15 13.82 -5.85 4.18
CA LYS A 15 13.34 -6.76 3.12
C LYS A 15 11.89 -6.47 2.76
N PHE A 16 11.04 -6.18 3.75
CA PHE A 16 9.66 -5.81 3.52
C PHE A 16 9.54 -4.49 2.75
N ALA A 17 10.30 -3.47 3.14
CA ALA A 17 10.31 -2.18 2.46
C ALA A 17 10.84 -2.29 1.01
N GLU A 18 11.91 -3.04 0.78
CA GLU A 18 12.41 -3.29 -0.58
C GLU A 18 11.44 -4.12 -1.43
N TYR A 19 10.71 -5.06 -0.83
CA TYR A 19 9.62 -5.76 -1.51
C TYR A 19 8.53 -4.78 -1.96
N CYS A 20 8.03 -3.92 -1.08
CA CYS A 20 7.02 -2.92 -1.40
C CYS A 20 7.49 -1.96 -2.51
N LYS A 21 8.75 -1.54 -2.45
CA LYS A 21 9.37 -0.70 -3.48
C LYS A 21 9.50 -1.43 -4.82
N SER A 22 9.92 -2.69 -4.82
CA SER A 22 10.08 -3.47 -6.05
C SER A 22 8.72 -3.74 -6.70
N ARG A 23 7.78 -4.29 -5.93
CA ARG A 23 6.48 -4.77 -6.40
C ARG A 23 5.52 -3.65 -6.77
N TYR A 24 5.41 -2.62 -5.94
CA TYR A 24 4.40 -1.55 -6.08
C TYR A 24 5.00 -0.21 -6.47
N ARG A 25 6.31 -0.16 -6.75
CA ARG A 25 7.02 1.08 -7.15
C ARG A 25 6.72 2.22 -6.18
N VAL A 26 6.84 1.92 -4.89
CA VAL A 26 6.68 2.89 -3.79
C VAL A 26 8.04 3.36 -3.30
N ASN A 27 8.17 4.68 -3.11
CA ASN A 27 9.35 5.26 -2.49
C ASN A 27 9.32 5.07 -0.96
N ARG A 28 10.51 5.00 -0.35
CA ARG A 28 10.65 4.81 1.11
C ARG A 28 9.88 5.84 1.93
N GLY A 29 9.83 7.10 1.48
CA GLY A 29 9.05 8.14 2.14
C GLY A 29 7.55 7.83 2.18
N VAL A 30 6.98 7.37 1.07
CA VAL A 30 5.56 6.98 0.98
C VAL A 30 5.28 5.78 1.88
N TYR A 31 6.11 4.72 1.82
CA TYR A 31 5.99 3.57 2.71
C TYR A 31 5.99 3.99 4.18
N ASN A 32 6.98 4.79 4.59
CA ASN A 32 7.09 5.28 5.96
C ASN A 32 5.87 6.09 6.38
N THR A 33 5.34 6.95 5.51
CA THR A 33 4.12 7.72 5.83
C THR A 33 2.92 6.80 6.04
N ILE A 34 2.74 5.76 5.22
CA ILE A 34 1.64 4.79 5.41
C ILE A 34 1.81 4.05 6.73
N ASP A 35 3.02 3.55 7.02
CA ASP A 35 3.35 2.81 8.24
C ASP A 35 3.08 3.65 9.50
N VAL A 36 3.61 4.87 9.55
CA VAL A 36 3.38 5.80 10.67
C VAL A 36 1.90 6.12 10.82
N TRP A 37 1.22 6.46 9.72
CA TRP A 37 -0.20 6.82 9.78
C TRP A 37 -1.05 5.67 10.34
N LEU A 38 -0.84 4.44 9.87
CA LEU A 38 -1.58 3.27 10.37
C LEU A 38 -1.30 3.02 11.86
N TYR A 39 -0.06 3.17 12.30
CA TYR A 39 0.30 3.03 13.71
C TYR A 39 -0.38 4.09 14.59
N GLU A 40 -0.35 5.35 14.16
CA GLU A 40 -1.00 6.47 14.86
C GLU A 40 -2.53 6.31 14.92
N HIS A 41 -3.14 5.63 13.94
CA HIS A 41 -4.58 5.37 13.86
C HIS A 41 -5.00 4.03 14.46
N GLY A 42 -4.13 3.39 15.26
CA GLY A 42 -4.49 2.24 16.11
C GLY A 42 -4.04 0.87 15.62
N CYS A 43 -3.42 0.76 14.44
CA CYS A 43 -2.85 -0.51 13.94
C CYS A 43 -1.48 -0.78 14.58
N ARG A 44 -1.50 -1.18 15.86
CA ARG A 44 -0.31 -1.40 16.69
C ARG A 44 0.46 -2.66 16.29
N ASP A 45 -0.26 -3.72 15.91
CA ASP A 45 0.35 -4.96 15.48
C ASP A 45 1.09 -4.80 14.15
N ILE A 46 2.35 -5.23 14.10
CA ILE A 46 3.20 -5.06 12.91
C ILE A 46 2.76 -5.95 11.75
N GLY A 47 2.27 -7.17 12.03
CA GLY A 47 1.78 -8.09 11.01
C GLY A 47 0.54 -7.54 10.33
N GLU A 48 -0.43 -7.09 11.12
CA GLU A 48 -1.66 -6.48 10.63
C GLU A 48 -1.39 -5.19 9.86
N ARG A 49 -0.50 -4.33 10.37
CA ARG A 49 -0.12 -3.10 9.68
C ARG A 49 0.53 -3.38 8.33
N ARG A 50 1.43 -4.35 8.25
CA ARG A 50 2.07 -4.77 7.00
C ARG A 50 1.09 -5.39 6.02
N ARG A 51 0.12 -6.17 6.52
CA ARG A 51 -0.98 -6.69 5.71
C ARG A 51 -1.79 -5.55 5.08
N LEU A 52 -2.17 -4.55 5.88
CA LEU A 52 -2.89 -3.37 5.40
C LEU A 52 -2.09 -2.55 4.38
N ILE A 53 -0.77 -2.40 4.60
CA ILE A 53 0.12 -1.77 3.63
C ILE A 53 0.08 -2.52 2.29
N LEU A 54 0.24 -3.85 2.30
CA LEU A 54 0.21 -4.64 1.06
C LEU A 54 -1.13 -4.51 0.32
N LEU A 55 -2.24 -4.60 1.06
CA LEU A 55 -3.59 -4.46 0.51
C LEU A 55 -3.83 -3.07 -0.09
N PHE A 56 -3.44 -2.02 0.62
CA PHE A 56 -3.54 -0.64 0.14
C PHE A 56 -2.70 -0.40 -1.12
N LEU A 57 -1.47 -0.89 -1.15
CA LEU A 57 -0.58 -0.73 -2.30
C LEU A 57 -1.04 -1.53 -3.52
N ALA A 58 -1.57 -2.74 -3.31
CA ALA A 58 -2.19 -3.54 -4.36
C ALA A 58 -3.36 -2.78 -5.00
N ALA A 59 -4.28 -2.26 -4.20
CA ALA A 59 -5.42 -1.49 -4.69
C ALA A 59 -5.00 -0.20 -5.42
N CYS A 60 -3.95 0.47 -4.95
CA CYS A 60 -3.39 1.63 -5.66
C CYS A 60 -2.74 1.25 -7.00
N SER A 61 -2.09 0.09 -7.06
CA SER A 61 -1.44 -0.39 -8.29
C SER A 61 -2.43 -0.85 -9.35
N GLU A 62 -3.59 -1.41 -8.97
CA GLU A 62 -4.66 -1.77 -9.89
C GLU A 62 -5.36 -0.54 -10.50
N GLN A 63 -5.35 0.60 -9.78
CA GLN A 63 -5.93 1.86 -10.23
C GLN A 63 -4.95 2.72 -11.04
N ALA A 64 -3.66 2.39 -11.02
CA ALA A 64 -2.67 3.01 -11.86
C ALA A 64 -2.64 2.23 -13.18
N ASP A 65 -3.44 2.68 -14.15
CA ASP A 65 -3.32 2.26 -15.55
C ASP A 65 -1.86 2.29 -16.01
N GLU A 66 -1.55 1.49 -17.04
CA GLU A 66 -0.23 1.17 -17.63
C GLU A 66 0.62 2.37 -18.11
N GLU A 67 0.51 3.53 -17.48
CA GLU A 67 1.29 4.72 -17.77
C GLU A 67 2.69 4.60 -17.15
N ASP A 68 3.55 3.92 -17.91
CA ASP A 68 4.95 4.27 -18.10
C ASP A 68 5.83 4.11 -16.85
N GLY A 69 5.82 2.93 -16.21
CA GLY A 69 6.91 2.44 -15.33
C GLY A 69 7.32 3.34 -14.15
N LYS A 70 6.53 4.36 -13.82
CA LYS A 70 6.89 5.41 -12.84
C LYS A 70 6.38 5.02 -11.45
N PHE A 71 7.09 5.50 -10.43
CA PHE A 71 6.71 5.34 -9.03
C PHE A 71 5.30 5.89 -8.76
N LEU A 72 4.54 5.25 -7.87
CA LEU A 72 3.23 5.75 -7.42
C LEU A 72 3.38 7.18 -6.91
N LYS A 73 2.75 8.13 -7.59
CA LYS A 73 2.77 9.55 -7.23
C LYS A 73 1.53 9.89 -6.41
N PHE A 74 1.76 10.39 -5.21
CA PHE A 74 0.71 10.96 -4.38
C PHE A 74 0.96 12.47 -4.32
N GLY A 75 -0.04 13.26 -4.69
CA GLY A 75 0.01 14.72 -4.55
C GLY A 75 0.14 15.15 -3.07
N LYS A 76 0.41 16.43 -2.83
CA LYS A 76 0.53 16.99 -1.47
C LYS A 76 -0.76 16.71 -0.67
N GLY A 77 -0.66 15.94 0.43
CA GLY A 77 -1.82 15.53 1.26
C GLY A 77 -2.63 14.35 0.72
N GLY A 78 -2.55 14.03 -0.58
CA GLY A 78 -3.36 13.00 -1.21
C GLY A 78 -3.08 11.58 -0.73
N LEU A 79 -1.90 11.32 -0.15
CA LEU A 79 -1.57 10.00 0.41
C LEU A 79 -2.43 9.68 1.64
N THR A 80 -2.46 10.56 2.62
CA THR A 80 -3.21 10.35 3.87
C THR A 80 -4.71 10.29 3.64
N ASP A 81 -5.24 11.11 2.72
CA ASP A 81 -6.65 11.03 2.35
C ASP A 81 -6.99 9.69 1.68
N ARG A 82 -6.12 9.18 0.82
CA ARG A 82 -6.34 7.88 0.15
C ARG A 82 -6.23 6.72 1.14
N ILE A 83 -5.30 6.76 2.10
CA ILE A 83 -5.22 5.77 3.18
C ILE A 83 -6.51 5.82 4.01
N ARG A 84 -6.97 7.00 4.40
CA ARG A 84 -8.20 7.17 5.18
C ARG A 84 -9.42 6.63 4.43
N GLN A 85 -9.53 6.93 3.14
CA GLN A 85 -10.59 6.39 2.27
C GLN A 85 -10.52 4.87 2.17
N TYR A 86 -9.33 4.29 2.06
CA TYR A 86 -9.17 2.85 1.97
C TYR A 86 -9.53 2.13 3.27
N VAL A 87 -9.08 2.65 4.42
CA VAL A 87 -9.24 2.02 5.74
C VAL A 87 -10.63 2.25 6.33
N PHE A 88 -11.19 3.45 6.17
CA PHE A 88 -12.47 3.84 6.79
C PHE A 88 -13.60 4.08 5.79
N GLY A 89 -13.29 4.32 4.52
CA GLY A 89 -14.26 4.63 3.47
C GLY A 89 -14.76 3.39 2.74
N ALA A 90 -15.47 2.51 3.43
CA ALA A 90 -16.17 1.41 2.75
C ALA A 90 -17.42 1.95 2.01
N ARG A 91 -17.26 2.28 0.73
CA ARG A 91 -18.22 1.97 -0.34
C ARG A 91 -17.42 1.73 -1.61
N GLN A 92 -17.42 0.48 -2.06
CA GLN A 92 -16.95 0.10 -3.38
C GLN A 92 -17.57 1.05 -4.42
N ALA A 93 -16.75 1.89 -5.05
CA ALA A 93 -17.14 2.63 -6.24
C ALA A 93 -16.53 1.92 -7.44
N GLY A 94 -17.31 1.02 -8.05
CA GLY A 94 -17.14 0.47 -9.40
C GLY A 94 -15.83 -0.31 -9.62
N SER A 95 -15.83 -1.63 -9.64
CA SER A 95 -16.31 -2.36 -10.83
C SER A 95 -16.57 -1.44 -12.04
N ARG A 96 -15.49 -1.11 -12.73
CA ARG A 96 -15.48 -0.90 -14.18
C ARG A 96 -14.21 -1.55 -14.72
N LEU A 97 -14.18 -2.89 -14.66
CA LEU A 97 -13.53 -3.65 -15.71
C LEU A 97 -14.44 -3.47 -16.93
N VAL A 98 -14.09 -2.48 -17.75
CA VAL A 98 -14.75 -2.22 -19.02
C VAL A 98 -13.98 -3.04 -20.05
N HIS A 99 -14.66 -4.08 -20.54
CA HIS A 99 -14.36 -4.95 -21.68
C HIS A 99 -13.06 -5.76 -21.69
#